data_AF-A0A0N0WC94-F1
#
_entry.id   AF-A0A0N0WC94-F1
#
_cell.length_a   1.000
_cell.length_b   1.000
_cell.length_c   1.000
_cell.angle_alpha   90.00
_cell.angle_beta   90.00
_cell.angle_gamma   90.00
#
_symmetry.space_group_name_H-M   'P 1'
#
loop_
_entity.id
_entity.type
_entity.pdbx_description
1 polymer ?
#
loop_
_entity_poly.entity_id
_entity_poly.type
_entity_poly.pdbx_seq_one_letter_code
_entity_poly.pdbx_strand_id
1 'polypeptide(L)'
;MQTPKLIRPTLLSMAIVSSMAWATGASAALVPPKGYDAPIEKMKTGDHNFTCEAIPKPYTDKLVFRSKYEGSDKARATLNAVSEEAFRDATKDITTLERGVSKVVMQYMRDGRPEQLDCALNMMTTWAKADALESREFNHTGKSMRKWALGSMSSAYLRLKFSDSHPLANRQQDAQIIEAWFSKLADQVVSDWSNLPLEKINNHSYWAAWSVMSTAVVTNRKDLFDWAVKEFKVAANQVDKDGYLPNEMKRRQRALSYHNYALPPLAMIASFAQANGVDLRPENNGALKRLGDRVLAGVKDPASFAEHNGEKQDMTDLKKDPKFAWLEPYCSLYTCSPDVLEEKHEKQPFKTFRLGGDLTKVYDPTHEKGDKGDNDGS
;
A
#
# COMPACT_ATOMS: atom_id res chain seq x y z
N MET A 1 15.74 31.29 -91.11
CA MET A 1 15.84 32.12 -89.89
C MET A 1 15.31 31.31 -88.71
N GLN A 2 15.95 31.48 -87.56
CA GLN A 2 15.95 30.59 -86.38
C GLN A 2 14.60 30.40 -85.67
N THR A 3 14.60 29.40 -84.78
CA THR A 3 13.75 29.14 -83.58
C THR A 3 12.66 28.05 -83.71
N PRO A 4 12.27 27.36 -82.61
CA PRO A 4 13.08 26.44 -81.82
C PRO A 4 12.38 25.07 -81.55
N LYS A 5 13.16 24.05 -81.14
CA LYS A 5 12.68 22.71 -80.75
C LYS A 5 12.01 22.74 -79.36
N LEU A 6 10.78 22.20 -79.27
CA LEU A 6 10.09 21.89 -78.02
C LEU A 6 10.64 20.58 -77.41
N ILE A 7 11.04 20.64 -76.14
CA ILE A 7 11.33 19.48 -75.28
C ILE A 7 10.10 19.29 -74.36
N ARG A 8 9.49 18.10 -74.38
CA ARG A 8 8.50 17.66 -73.39
C ARG A 8 9.21 16.82 -72.32
N PRO A 9 9.08 17.12 -71.01
CA PRO A 9 9.54 16.23 -69.96
C PRO A 9 8.47 15.19 -69.60
N THR A 10 8.94 13.97 -69.42
CA THR A 10 8.25 12.78 -68.92
C THR A 10 7.94 12.92 -67.42
N LEU A 11 6.70 12.70 -67.02
CA LEU A 11 6.29 12.59 -65.62
C LEU A 11 6.57 11.17 -65.12
N LEU A 12 7.51 11.05 -64.18
CA LEU A 12 7.82 9.84 -63.45
C LEU A 12 7.06 9.88 -62.11
N SER A 13 6.00 9.08 -61.97
CA SER A 13 5.24 8.94 -60.72
C SER A 13 6.01 8.04 -59.73
N MET A 14 6.57 8.62 -58.66
CA MET A 14 7.06 7.88 -57.50
C MET A 14 5.89 7.54 -56.57
N ALA A 15 5.58 6.25 -56.44
CA ALA A 15 4.71 5.74 -55.39
C ALA A 15 5.54 5.51 -54.12
N ILE A 16 5.31 6.31 -53.09
CA ILE A 16 5.87 6.11 -51.75
C ILE A 16 4.93 5.16 -51.00
N VAL A 17 5.37 3.92 -50.80
CA VAL A 17 4.69 2.97 -49.91
C VAL A 17 5.18 3.25 -48.48
N SER A 18 4.39 4.00 -47.72
CA SER A 18 4.62 4.23 -46.30
C SER A 18 4.25 2.96 -45.51
N SER A 19 5.25 2.17 -45.14
CA SER A 19 5.09 1.07 -44.17
C SER A 19 4.92 1.66 -42.77
N MET A 20 3.67 1.91 -42.37
CA MET A 20 3.29 2.16 -40.98
C MET A 20 3.41 0.83 -40.23
N ALA A 21 4.57 0.58 -39.63
CA ALA A 21 4.73 -0.48 -38.64
C ALA A 21 3.98 -0.05 -37.37
N TRP A 22 2.79 -0.61 -37.16
CA TRP A 22 2.11 -0.58 -35.87
C TRP A 22 2.91 -1.48 -34.93
N ALA A 23 3.94 -0.94 -34.29
CA ALA A 23 4.49 -1.55 -33.10
C ALA A 23 3.41 -1.46 -32.02
N THR A 24 2.64 -2.53 -31.85
CA THR A 24 1.88 -2.76 -30.62
C THR A 24 2.92 -2.93 -29.51
N GLY A 25 3.37 -1.81 -28.93
CA GLY A 25 4.21 -1.83 -27.76
C GLY A 25 3.42 -2.50 -26.64
N ALA A 26 3.71 -3.77 -26.35
CA ALA A 26 3.29 -4.37 -25.11
C ALA A 26 3.87 -3.49 -24.00
N SER A 27 3.01 -2.77 -23.27
CA SER A 27 3.43 -2.05 -22.08
C SER A 27 4.15 -3.04 -21.18
N ALA A 28 5.32 -2.67 -20.66
CA ALA A 28 6.02 -3.48 -19.67
C ALA A 28 5.06 -3.83 -18.53
N ALA A 29 5.17 -5.05 -18.00
CA ALA A 29 4.39 -5.47 -16.85
C ALA A 29 4.70 -4.56 -15.66
N LEU A 30 3.68 -4.29 -14.84
CA LEU A 30 3.86 -3.53 -13.62
C LEU A 30 4.76 -4.29 -12.64
N VAL A 31 5.69 -3.57 -12.00
CA VAL A 31 6.68 -4.14 -11.08
C VAL A 31 6.68 -3.42 -9.73
N PRO A 32 6.97 -4.10 -8.61
CA PRO A 32 7.21 -3.44 -7.34
C PRO A 32 8.60 -2.77 -7.33
N PRO A 33 8.94 -1.99 -6.30
CA PRO A 33 10.31 -1.56 -6.04
C PRO A 33 11.26 -2.76 -5.95
N LYS A 34 12.49 -2.58 -6.43
CA LYS A 34 13.48 -3.66 -6.61
C LYS A 34 13.73 -4.56 -5.40
N GLY A 35 13.60 -4.05 -4.18
CA GLY A 35 13.80 -4.88 -2.99
C GLY A 35 12.76 -5.99 -2.78
N TYR A 36 11.64 -5.97 -3.51
CA TYR A 36 10.69 -7.08 -3.54
C TYR A 36 11.19 -8.30 -4.35
N ASP A 37 12.23 -8.13 -5.17
CA ASP A 37 12.89 -9.21 -5.91
C ASP A 37 13.73 -10.11 -4.99
N ALA A 38 13.98 -9.66 -3.75
CA ALA A 38 14.85 -10.35 -2.80
C ALA A 38 14.49 -11.85 -2.67
N PRO A 39 15.49 -12.75 -2.77
CA PRO A 39 15.25 -14.17 -2.64
C PRO A 39 14.82 -14.53 -1.20
N ILE A 40 14.30 -15.72 -1.03
CA ILE A 40 14.13 -16.34 0.29
C ILE A 40 15.51 -16.39 0.96
N GLU A 41 15.59 -15.93 2.21
CA GLU A 41 16.87 -15.72 2.89
C GLU A 41 17.62 -17.03 3.11
N LYS A 42 16.91 -18.05 3.59
CA LYS A 42 17.46 -19.37 3.88
C LYS A 42 16.42 -20.43 3.55
N MET A 43 16.81 -21.44 2.79
CA MET A 43 15.99 -22.63 2.56
C MET A 43 16.27 -23.63 3.70
N LYS A 44 15.53 -23.52 4.81
CA LYS A 44 15.72 -24.40 5.98
C LYS A 44 15.06 -25.76 5.74
N THR A 45 15.77 -26.82 6.12
CA THR A 45 15.31 -28.21 6.06
C THR A 45 15.32 -28.86 7.46
N GLY A 46 14.71 -30.03 7.59
CA GLY A 46 14.66 -30.79 8.85
C GLY A 46 13.61 -30.29 9.84
N ASP A 47 13.60 -30.91 11.02
CA ASP A 47 12.58 -30.73 12.06
C ASP A 47 12.34 -29.25 12.42
N HIS A 48 11.07 -28.93 12.68
CA HIS A 48 10.63 -27.60 13.07
C HIS A 48 9.36 -27.65 13.90
N ASN A 49 9.10 -26.57 14.63
CA ASN A 49 7.89 -26.37 15.43
C ASN A 49 6.82 -25.53 14.70
N PHE A 50 7.03 -25.16 13.43
CA PHE A 50 6.03 -24.41 12.67
C PHE A 50 4.71 -25.20 12.60
N THR A 51 3.63 -24.54 12.99
CA THR A 51 2.26 -25.05 12.87
C THR A 51 1.43 -24.01 12.13
N CYS A 52 0.69 -24.45 11.11
CA CYS A 52 -0.30 -23.60 10.46
C CYS A 52 -1.52 -23.47 11.38
N GLU A 53 -1.70 -22.29 11.98
CA GLU A 53 -2.86 -21.98 12.81
C GLU A 53 -4.17 -22.16 12.02
N ALA A 54 -5.27 -22.47 12.70
CA ALA A 54 -6.57 -22.66 12.06
C ALA A 54 -6.97 -21.40 11.26
N ILE A 55 -7.36 -21.60 10.00
CA ILE A 55 -7.76 -20.51 9.11
C ILE A 55 -9.03 -19.86 9.68
N PRO A 56 -9.04 -18.53 9.93
CA PRO A 56 -10.23 -17.85 10.43
C PRO A 56 -11.37 -17.98 9.42
N LYS A 57 -12.61 -18.02 9.92
CA LYS A 57 -13.80 -18.18 9.08
C LYS A 57 -13.84 -17.10 8.00
N PRO A 58 -13.96 -17.45 6.70
CA PRO A 58 -14.16 -16.46 5.65
C PRO A 58 -15.34 -15.54 5.94
N TYR A 59 -15.09 -14.23 5.91
CA TYR A 59 -16.12 -13.23 6.22
C TYR A 59 -16.97 -12.92 4.98
N THR A 60 -18.17 -13.52 4.92
CA THR A 60 -19.12 -13.39 3.81
C THR A 60 -20.37 -12.58 4.15
N ASP A 61 -20.48 -12.10 5.39
CA ASP A 61 -21.63 -11.33 5.87
C ASP A 61 -21.59 -9.86 5.38
N LYS A 62 -22.62 -9.09 5.73
CA LYS A 62 -22.68 -7.65 5.46
C LYS A 62 -21.53 -6.92 6.14
N LEU A 63 -20.88 -6.01 5.43
CA LEU A 63 -19.81 -5.18 5.98
C LEU A 63 -20.40 -3.96 6.70
N VAL A 64 -21.19 -4.20 7.75
CA VAL A 64 -21.84 -3.15 8.54
C VAL A 64 -21.36 -3.25 9.97
N PHE A 65 -20.30 -2.50 10.29
CA PHE A 65 -19.67 -2.52 11.61
C PHE A 65 -19.88 -1.23 12.37
N ARG A 66 -19.95 -1.32 13.70
CA ARG A 66 -19.92 -0.14 14.57
C ARG A 66 -18.61 0.61 14.43
N SER A 67 -18.67 1.94 14.53
CA SER A 67 -17.47 2.76 14.52
C SER A 67 -16.93 2.92 15.93
N LYS A 68 -15.61 2.81 16.12
CA LYS A 68 -14.97 3.16 17.40
C LYS A 68 -15.16 4.62 17.82
N TYR A 69 -15.63 5.48 16.91
CA TYR A 69 -15.96 6.89 17.17
C TYR A 69 -17.48 7.13 17.20
N GLU A 70 -18.29 6.08 17.37
CA GLU A 70 -19.74 6.21 17.51
C GLU A 70 -20.10 7.11 18.71
N GLY A 71 -20.96 8.10 18.47
CA GLY A 71 -21.30 9.15 19.43
C GLY A 71 -20.33 10.35 19.47
N SER A 72 -19.24 10.33 18.70
CA SER A 72 -18.35 11.50 18.59
C SER A 72 -18.97 12.59 17.71
N ASP A 73 -18.57 13.85 17.96
CA ASP A 73 -18.97 14.99 17.13
C ASP A 73 -18.33 14.95 15.73
N LYS A 74 -18.47 16.03 14.95
CA LYS A 74 -17.94 16.10 13.58
C LYS A 74 -16.42 15.88 13.48
N ALA A 75 -15.65 16.08 14.57
CA ALA A 75 -14.21 15.82 14.59
C ALA A 75 -13.89 14.32 14.60
N ARG A 76 -14.85 13.46 15.00
CA ARG A 76 -14.68 12.01 15.14
C ARG A 76 -13.41 11.64 15.91
N ALA A 77 -13.13 12.34 17.01
CA ALA A 77 -11.87 12.21 17.77
C ALA A 77 -12.05 11.55 19.14
N THR A 78 -13.29 11.41 19.62
CA THR A 78 -13.63 10.82 20.92
C THR A 78 -13.88 9.32 20.78
N LEU A 79 -13.03 8.52 21.42
CA LEU A 79 -13.14 7.06 21.39
C LEU A 79 -14.31 6.60 22.27
N ASN A 80 -15.11 5.68 21.75
CA ASN A 80 -16.14 4.98 22.50
C ASN A 80 -15.67 3.55 22.76
N ALA A 81 -15.30 3.24 24.01
CA ALA A 81 -14.71 1.94 24.37
C ALA A 81 -15.62 0.76 24.02
N VAL A 82 -16.92 0.87 24.31
CA VAL A 82 -17.92 -0.19 24.00
C VAL A 82 -18.04 -0.40 22.48
N SER A 83 -18.05 0.69 21.71
CA SER A 83 -18.12 0.58 20.25
C SER A 83 -16.81 0.10 19.64
N GLU A 84 -15.67 0.37 20.27
CA GLU A 84 -14.38 -0.19 19.87
C GLU A 84 -14.33 -1.70 20.12
N GLU A 85 -14.76 -2.17 21.29
CA GLU A 85 -14.82 -3.59 21.62
C GLU A 85 -15.76 -4.33 20.66
N ALA A 86 -16.99 -3.84 20.48
CA ALA A 86 -17.94 -4.42 19.52
C ALA A 86 -17.39 -4.43 18.07
N PHE A 87 -16.64 -3.40 17.68
CA PHE A 87 -15.95 -3.38 16.38
C PHE A 87 -14.86 -4.44 16.28
N ARG A 88 -14.04 -4.60 17.33
CA ARG A 88 -12.96 -5.61 17.37
C ARG A 88 -13.51 -7.02 17.29
N ASP A 89 -14.58 -7.31 18.03
CA ASP A 89 -15.22 -8.63 18.00
C ASP A 89 -15.81 -8.92 16.62
N ALA A 90 -16.55 -7.97 16.04
CA ALA A 90 -17.18 -8.15 14.74
C ALA A 90 -16.18 -8.27 13.56
N THR A 91 -14.94 -7.79 13.74
CA THR A 91 -13.89 -7.80 12.70
C THR A 91 -12.72 -8.74 13.03
N LYS A 92 -12.88 -9.59 14.05
CA LYS A 92 -11.83 -10.46 14.57
C LYS A 92 -11.27 -11.39 13.49
N ASP A 93 -12.13 -12.08 12.75
CA ASP A 93 -11.70 -13.03 11.72
C ASP A 93 -10.94 -12.35 10.58
N ILE A 94 -11.38 -11.17 10.16
CA ILE A 94 -10.69 -10.35 9.16
C ILE A 94 -9.31 -9.95 9.68
N THR A 95 -9.22 -9.46 10.91
CA THR A 95 -7.96 -9.02 11.51
C THR A 95 -7.00 -10.19 11.74
N THR A 96 -7.50 -11.36 12.12
CA THR A 96 -6.72 -12.60 12.27
C THR A 96 -6.13 -13.02 10.92
N LEU A 97 -6.90 -12.95 9.84
CA LEU A 97 -6.40 -13.22 8.49
C LEU A 97 -5.30 -12.24 8.09
N GLU A 98 -5.53 -10.93 8.23
CA GLU A 98 -4.58 -9.89 7.87
C GLU A 98 -3.21 -10.11 8.54
N ARG A 99 -3.23 -10.38 9.85
CA ARG A 99 -2.01 -10.62 10.63
C ARG A 99 -1.36 -11.95 10.28
N GLY A 100 -2.17 -13.01 10.15
CA GLY A 100 -1.67 -14.36 9.90
C GLY A 100 -1.01 -14.48 8.53
N VAL A 101 -1.62 -13.94 7.46
CA VAL A 101 -1.00 -13.93 6.12
C VAL A 101 0.34 -13.20 6.16
N SER A 102 0.38 -11.98 6.73
CA SER A 102 1.63 -11.22 6.82
C SER A 102 2.71 -11.96 7.63
N LYS A 103 2.33 -12.54 8.79
CA LYS A 103 3.24 -13.32 9.65
C LYS A 103 3.83 -14.51 8.90
N VAL A 104 2.97 -15.34 8.29
CA VAL A 104 3.41 -16.58 7.63
C VAL A 104 4.22 -16.29 6.37
N VAL A 105 3.87 -15.25 5.61
CA VAL A 105 4.70 -14.81 4.46
C VAL A 105 6.07 -14.33 4.93
N MET A 106 6.17 -13.54 6.01
CA MET A 106 7.48 -13.15 6.57
C MET A 106 8.30 -14.37 7.02
N GLN A 107 7.66 -15.34 7.69
CA GLN A 107 8.31 -16.58 8.09
C GLN A 107 8.81 -17.37 6.88
N TYR A 108 7.99 -17.52 5.85
CA TYR A 108 8.38 -18.20 4.61
C TYR A 108 9.55 -17.52 3.92
N MET A 109 9.52 -16.19 3.79
CA MET A 109 10.62 -15.47 3.15
C MET A 109 11.92 -15.54 3.96
N ARG A 110 11.85 -15.79 5.27
CA ARG A 110 13.01 -15.99 6.15
C ARG A 110 13.53 -17.43 6.13
N ASP A 111 12.63 -18.40 6.15
CA ASP A 111 12.94 -19.81 6.46
C ASP A 111 12.78 -20.77 5.27
N GLY A 112 12.09 -20.38 4.21
CA GLY A 112 11.94 -21.16 2.97
C GLY A 112 11.23 -22.49 3.12
N ARG A 113 10.45 -22.72 4.19
CA ARG A 113 9.81 -24.01 4.45
C ARG A 113 8.54 -24.18 3.62
N PRO A 114 8.36 -25.29 2.87
CA PRO A 114 7.17 -25.52 2.07
C PRO A 114 5.85 -25.40 2.85
N GLU A 115 5.82 -25.87 4.10
CA GLU A 115 4.65 -25.84 4.98
C GLU A 115 4.18 -24.40 5.28
N GLN A 116 5.11 -23.45 5.34
CA GLN A 116 4.79 -22.03 5.53
C GLN A 116 4.16 -21.44 4.27
N LEU A 117 4.70 -21.76 3.08
CA LEU A 117 4.11 -21.33 1.81
C LEU A 117 2.70 -21.91 1.64
N ASP A 118 2.56 -23.22 1.85
CA ASP A 118 1.27 -23.91 1.72
C ASP A 118 0.25 -23.33 2.72
N CYS A 119 0.67 -23.00 3.95
CA CYS A 119 -0.19 -22.32 4.93
C CYS A 119 -0.66 -20.94 4.43
N ALA A 120 0.26 -20.08 3.98
CA ALA A 120 -0.09 -18.74 3.49
C ALA A 120 -1.05 -18.80 2.27
N LEU A 121 -0.77 -19.67 1.31
CA LEU A 121 -1.61 -19.86 0.13
C LEU A 121 -2.98 -20.45 0.50
N ASN A 122 -3.03 -21.39 1.43
CA ASN A 122 -4.29 -21.97 1.89
C ASN A 122 -5.18 -20.93 2.61
N MET A 123 -4.61 -20.04 3.43
CA MET A 123 -5.34 -18.93 4.06
C MET A 123 -6.02 -18.04 3.02
N MET A 124 -5.28 -17.60 2.00
CA MET A 124 -5.80 -16.70 0.97
C MET A 124 -6.77 -17.41 0.01
N THR A 125 -6.47 -18.63 -0.43
CA THR A 125 -7.36 -19.39 -1.33
C THR A 125 -8.66 -19.79 -0.66
N THR A 126 -8.65 -20.10 0.64
CA THR A 126 -9.88 -20.41 1.41
C THR A 126 -10.82 -19.19 1.45
N TRP A 127 -10.28 -17.99 1.69
CA TRP A 127 -11.07 -16.77 1.67
C TRP A 127 -11.53 -16.37 0.27
N ALA A 128 -10.66 -16.53 -0.73
CA ALA A 128 -10.97 -16.27 -2.12
C ALA A 128 -12.11 -17.16 -2.65
N LYS A 129 -12.06 -18.48 -2.39
CA LYS A 129 -13.09 -19.44 -2.82
C LYS A 129 -14.46 -19.22 -2.15
N ALA A 130 -14.48 -18.52 -1.02
CA ALA A 130 -15.70 -18.19 -0.29
C ALA A 130 -16.28 -16.81 -0.70
N ASP A 131 -15.70 -16.13 -1.69
CA ASP A 131 -16.05 -14.76 -2.09
C ASP A 131 -16.06 -13.79 -0.88
N ALA A 132 -15.11 -13.99 0.04
CA ALA A 132 -15.05 -13.23 1.28
C ALA A 132 -14.79 -11.74 1.00
N LEU A 133 -15.39 -10.88 1.84
CA LEU A 133 -15.33 -9.42 1.77
C LEU A 133 -15.98 -8.79 0.51
N GLU A 134 -16.68 -9.57 -0.32
CA GLU A 134 -17.32 -9.06 -1.56
C GLU A 134 -18.70 -8.40 -1.33
N SER A 135 -19.21 -8.35 -0.09
CA SER A 135 -20.56 -7.85 0.22
C SER A 135 -20.83 -6.42 -0.27
N ARG A 136 -21.87 -6.24 -1.10
CA ARG A 136 -22.31 -4.90 -1.56
C ARG A 136 -23.08 -4.12 -0.50
N GLU A 137 -23.42 -4.75 0.63
CA GLU A 137 -24.07 -4.10 1.77
C GLU A 137 -23.03 -3.67 2.79
N PHE A 138 -22.70 -2.38 2.80
CA PHE A 138 -21.65 -1.85 3.65
C PHE A 138 -21.91 -0.46 4.21
N ASN A 139 -21.26 -0.15 5.33
CA ASN A 139 -21.09 1.21 5.82
C ASN A 139 -19.63 1.68 5.67
N HIS A 140 -19.33 2.91 6.12
CA HIS A 140 -17.96 3.47 6.01
C HIS A 140 -16.90 2.60 6.70
N THR A 141 -17.21 2.03 7.87
CA THR A 141 -16.30 1.15 8.61
C THR A 141 -16.09 -0.16 7.85
N GLY A 142 -17.15 -0.73 7.29
CA GLY A 142 -17.11 -1.95 6.48
C GLY A 142 -16.25 -1.87 5.23
N LYS A 143 -16.51 -0.87 4.37
CA LYS A 143 -15.67 -0.65 3.19
C LYS A 143 -14.21 -0.30 3.54
N SER A 144 -13.97 0.20 4.76
CA SER A 144 -12.61 0.39 5.28
C SER A 144 -11.96 -0.93 5.68
N MET A 145 -12.69 -1.89 6.26
CA MET A 145 -12.17 -3.23 6.51
C MET A 145 -11.81 -3.96 5.22
N ARG A 146 -12.66 -3.89 4.18
CA ARG A 146 -12.35 -4.44 2.85
C ARG A 146 -11.01 -3.96 2.32
N LYS A 147 -10.82 -2.64 2.21
CA LYS A 147 -9.58 -2.08 1.65
C LYS A 147 -8.37 -2.36 2.53
N TRP A 148 -8.48 -2.34 3.86
CA TRP A 148 -7.34 -2.70 4.71
C TRP A 148 -6.95 -4.16 4.55
N ALA A 149 -7.91 -5.08 4.55
CA ALA A 149 -7.62 -6.50 4.34
C ALA A 149 -6.96 -6.74 2.97
N LEU A 150 -7.53 -6.19 1.90
CA LEU A 150 -6.94 -6.24 0.56
C LEU A 150 -5.50 -5.73 0.54
N GLY A 151 -5.25 -4.58 1.17
CA GLY A 151 -3.92 -3.98 1.27
C GLY A 151 -2.95 -4.91 1.99
N SER A 152 -3.32 -5.42 3.16
CA SER A 152 -2.50 -6.33 3.96
C SER A 152 -2.12 -7.60 3.18
N MET A 153 -3.08 -8.26 2.54
CA MET A 153 -2.84 -9.53 1.85
C MET A 153 -2.09 -9.34 0.54
N SER A 154 -2.50 -8.39 -0.32
CA SER A 154 -1.83 -8.16 -1.60
C SER A 154 -0.38 -7.70 -1.40
N SER A 155 -0.11 -6.87 -0.40
CA SER A 155 1.24 -6.36 -0.16
C SER A 155 2.17 -7.42 0.43
N ALA A 156 1.66 -8.35 1.24
CA ALA A 156 2.43 -9.52 1.65
C ALA A 156 2.69 -10.43 0.43
N TYR A 157 1.65 -10.68 -0.38
CA TYR A 157 1.72 -11.53 -1.56
C TYR A 157 2.74 -11.05 -2.61
N LEU A 158 2.99 -9.74 -2.73
CA LEU A 158 4.04 -9.19 -3.58
C LEU A 158 5.40 -9.88 -3.36
N ARG A 159 5.77 -10.19 -2.10
CA ARG A 159 7.04 -10.88 -1.81
C ARG A 159 7.07 -12.30 -2.36
N LEU A 160 5.94 -12.98 -2.43
CA LEU A 160 5.86 -14.31 -3.06
C LEU A 160 5.87 -14.21 -4.58
N LYS A 161 5.17 -13.22 -5.13
CA LYS A 161 5.00 -13.05 -6.57
C LYS A 161 6.28 -12.65 -7.29
N PHE A 162 7.07 -11.76 -6.68
CA PHE A 162 8.20 -11.13 -7.35
C PHE A 162 9.58 -11.61 -6.87
N SER A 163 9.66 -12.44 -5.82
CA SER A 163 10.94 -12.97 -5.35
C SER A 163 11.67 -13.78 -6.43
N ASP A 164 12.98 -13.55 -6.56
CA ASP A 164 13.91 -14.29 -7.42
C ASP A 164 13.97 -15.80 -7.11
N SER A 165 13.48 -16.23 -5.94
CA SER A 165 13.32 -17.65 -5.61
C SER A 165 12.12 -18.32 -6.31
N HIS A 166 11.26 -17.54 -6.97
CA HIS A 166 10.08 -18.01 -7.72
C HIS A 166 9.20 -19.01 -6.95
N PRO A 167 8.78 -18.71 -5.70
CA PRO A 167 8.08 -19.67 -4.85
C PRO A 167 6.72 -20.11 -5.43
N LEU A 168 6.13 -19.32 -6.33
CA LEU A 168 4.86 -19.61 -6.98
C LEU A 168 5.00 -20.43 -8.28
N ALA A 169 6.21 -20.80 -8.70
CA ALA A 169 6.46 -21.51 -9.96
C ALA A 169 5.81 -22.90 -10.06
N ASN A 170 5.35 -23.48 -8.95
CA ASN A 170 4.57 -24.72 -8.92
C ASN A 170 3.25 -24.55 -8.14
N ARG A 171 2.70 -23.32 -8.14
CA ARG A 171 1.48 -22.92 -7.41
C ARG A 171 0.58 -22.03 -8.27
N GLN A 172 0.60 -22.21 -9.59
CA GLN A 172 -0.12 -21.36 -10.54
C GLN A 172 -1.64 -21.35 -10.28
N GLN A 173 -2.22 -22.50 -9.90
CA GLN A 173 -3.64 -22.58 -9.61
C GLN A 173 -4.02 -21.74 -8.38
N ASP A 174 -3.23 -21.82 -7.30
CA ASP A 174 -3.45 -20.99 -6.11
C ASP A 174 -3.26 -19.51 -6.44
N ALA A 175 -2.21 -19.17 -7.19
CA ALA A 175 -1.96 -17.81 -7.65
C ALA A 175 -3.13 -17.24 -8.45
N GLN A 176 -3.66 -17.99 -9.43
CA GLN A 176 -4.82 -17.57 -10.22
C GLN A 176 -6.06 -17.29 -9.35
N ILE A 177 -6.34 -18.15 -8.37
CA ILE A 177 -7.49 -17.98 -7.46
C ILE A 177 -7.33 -16.72 -6.60
N ILE A 178 -6.14 -16.53 -6.02
CA ILE A 178 -5.83 -15.39 -5.15
C ILE A 178 -5.87 -14.07 -5.95
N GLU A 179 -5.20 -14.03 -7.10
CA GLU A 179 -5.08 -12.83 -7.93
C GLU A 179 -6.43 -12.40 -8.54
N ALA A 180 -7.29 -13.37 -8.90
CA ALA A 180 -8.66 -13.10 -9.35
C ALA A 180 -9.50 -12.47 -8.22
N TRP A 181 -9.42 -13.01 -7.01
CA TRP A 181 -10.12 -12.44 -5.85
C TRP A 181 -9.61 -11.05 -5.48
N PHE A 182 -8.29 -10.83 -5.46
CA PHE A 182 -7.73 -9.50 -5.26
C PHE A 182 -8.22 -8.51 -6.31
N SER A 183 -8.28 -8.90 -7.59
CA SER A 183 -8.80 -8.05 -8.67
C SER A 183 -10.25 -7.65 -8.41
N LYS A 184 -11.13 -8.61 -8.07
CA LYS A 184 -12.54 -8.32 -7.73
C LYS A 184 -12.67 -7.34 -6.56
N LEU A 185 -11.89 -7.56 -5.49
CA LEU A 185 -11.89 -6.66 -4.34
C LEU A 185 -11.36 -5.27 -4.70
N ALA A 186 -10.33 -5.17 -5.56
CA ALA A 186 -9.80 -3.88 -6.00
C ALA A 186 -10.81 -3.11 -6.85
N ASP A 187 -11.49 -3.76 -7.80
CA ASP A 187 -12.58 -3.14 -8.59
C ASP A 187 -13.68 -2.59 -7.67
N GLN A 188 -14.03 -3.36 -6.63
CA GLN A 188 -14.96 -2.91 -5.60
C GLN A 188 -14.40 -1.73 -4.77
N VAL A 189 -13.13 -1.75 -4.38
CA VAL A 189 -12.50 -0.65 -3.64
C VAL A 189 -12.45 0.64 -4.48
N VAL A 190 -12.17 0.54 -5.77
CA VAL A 190 -12.27 1.68 -6.70
C VAL A 190 -13.70 2.24 -6.67
N SER A 191 -14.72 1.38 -6.76
CA SER A 191 -16.12 1.82 -6.65
C SER A 191 -16.46 2.42 -5.27
N ASP A 192 -15.90 1.89 -4.18
CA ASP A 192 -16.17 2.32 -2.81
C ASP A 192 -15.64 3.74 -2.51
N TRP A 193 -14.59 4.16 -3.21
CA TRP A 193 -13.81 5.36 -2.90
C TRP A 193 -13.72 6.39 -4.04
N SER A 194 -14.28 6.09 -5.22
CA SER A 194 -14.37 7.04 -6.34
C SER A 194 -15.46 8.09 -6.15
N ASN A 195 -15.33 9.20 -6.88
CA ASN A 195 -16.33 10.28 -6.99
C ASN A 195 -16.72 10.91 -5.63
N LEU A 196 -15.81 10.88 -4.66
CA LEU A 196 -15.99 11.57 -3.39
C LEU A 196 -15.65 13.06 -3.56
N PRO A 197 -16.39 13.96 -2.92
CA PRO A 197 -16.00 15.36 -2.87
C PRO A 197 -14.78 15.54 -1.95
N LEU A 198 -13.94 16.55 -2.20
CA LEU A 198 -12.63 16.72 -1.57
C LEU A 198 -12.70 16.72 -0.03
N GLU A 199 -13.75 17.25 0.58
CA GLU A 199 -13.95 17.26 2.03
C GLU A 199 -14.19 15.88 2.65
N LYS A 200 -14.46 14.86 1.82
CA LYS A 200 -14.60 13.44 2.22
C LYS A 200 -13.38 12.59 1.84
N ILE A 201 -12.42 13.14 1.10
CA ILE A 201 -11.17 12.45 0.74
C ILE A 201 -10.13 12.74 1.83
N ASN A 202 -9.78 11.72 2.60
CA ASN A 202 -8.82 11.81 3.70
C ASN A 202 -7.95 10.53 3.71
N ASN A 203 -7.20 10.28 4.79
CA ASN A 203 -6.34 9.11 4.96
C ASN A 203 -7.02 7.79 4.57
N HIS A 204 -8.34 7.65 4.73
CA HIS A 204 -9.03 6.44 4.27
C HIS A 204 -8.97 6.26 2.75
N SER A 205 -9.09 7.31 1.94
CA SER A 205 -8.90 7.22 0.49
C SER A 205 -7.46 6.86 0.14
N TYR A 206 -6.48 7.41 0.86
CA TYR A 206 -5.06 7.13 0.60
C TYR A 206 -4.73 5.65 0.89
N TRP A 207 -5.24 5.13 2.02
CA TRP A 207 -5.13 3.70 2.33
C TRP A 207 -5.87 2.82 1.32
N ALA A 208 -6.95 3.30 0.69
CA ALA A 208 -7.62 2.56 -0.39
C ALA A 208 -6.77 2.56 -1.65
N ALA A 209 -6.18 3.71 -2.01
CA ALA A 209 -5.25 3.85 -3.12
C ALA A 209 -4.02 2.94 -2.96
N TRP A 210 -3.48 2.80 -1.74
CA TRP A 210 -2.39 1.87 -1.48
C TRP A 210 -2.81 0.42 -1.77
N SER A 211 -3.96 -0.01 -1.25
CA SER A 211 -4.46 -1.36 -1.49
C SER A 211 -4.66 -1.64 -2.98
N VAL A 212 -5.21 -0.68 -3.72
CA VAL A 212 -5.40 -0.79 -5.17
C VAL A 212 -4.07 -0.77 -5.92
N MET A 213 -3.09 0.06 -5.53
CA MET A 213 -1.74 0.08 -6.11
C MET A 213 -1.04 -1.27 -5.95
N SER A 214 -1.05 -1.82 -4.73
CA SER A 214 -0.47 -3.13 -4.42
C SER A 214 -1.13 -4.22 -5.27
N THR A 215 -2.46 -4.25 -5.36
CA THR A 215 -3.17 -5.18 -6.23
C THR A 215 -2.85 -4.98 -7.71
N ALA A 216 -2.78 -3.73 -8.18
CA ALA A 216 -2.49 -3.43 -9.58
C ALA A 216 -1.17 -4.04 -10.04
N VAL A 217 -0.14 -3.99 -9.20
CA VAL A 217 1.16 -4.62 -9.48
C VAL A 217 1.07 -6.14 -9.42
N VAL A 218 0.42 -6.72 -8.40
CA VAL A 218 0.22 -8.17 -8.29
C VAL A 218 -0.48 -8.75 -9.52
N THR A 219 -1.49 -8.05 -10.05
CA THR A 219 -2.38 -8.54 -11.12
C THR A 219 -2.07 -7.93 -12.48
N ASN A 220 -1.01 -7.11 -12.58
CA ASN A 220 -0.63 -6.37 -13.78
C ASN A 220 -1.80 -5.56 -14.40
N ARG A 221 -2.64 -4.95 -13.57
CA ARG A 221 -3.83 -4.18 -13.97
C ARG A 221 -3.52 -2.68 -14.01
N LYS A 222 -3.25 -2.16 -15.22
CA LYS A 222 -2.88 -0.75 -15.42
C LYS A 222 -3.98 0.25 -15.06
N ASP A 223 -5.25 -0.09 -15.26
CA ASP A 223 -6.38 0.75 -14.88
C ASP A 223 -6.45 0.97 -13.36
N LEU A 224 -6.15 -0.06 -12.56
CA LEU A 224 -6.05 0.05 -11.10
C LEU A 224 -4.84 0.89 -10.68
N PHE A 225 -3.70 0.71 -11.35
CA PHE A 225 -2.49 1.52 -11.13
C PHE A 225 -2.76 3.00 -11.39
N ASP A 226 -3.36 3.32 -12.53
CA ASP A 226 -3.68 4.69 -12.93
C ASP A 226 -4.67 5.35 -11.96
N TRP A 227 -5.64 4.60 -11.43
CA TRP A 227 -6.54 5.08 -10.38
C TRP A 227 -5.79 5.41 -9.08
N ALA A 228 -4.90 4.54 -8.61
CA ALA A 228 -4.14 4.79 -7.40
C ALA A 228 -3.18 6.00 -7.54
N VAL A 229 -2.57 6.16 -8.72
CA VAL A 229 -1.78 7.37 -9.05
C VAL A 229 -2.65 8.62 -9.01
N LYS A 230 -3.85 8.58 -9.58
CA LYS A 230 -4.79 9.71 -9.52
C LYS A 230 -5.15 10.08 -8.09
N GLU A 231 -5.46 9.10 -7.23
CA GLU A 231 -5.78 9.35 -5.82
C GLU A 231 -4.58 9.94 -5.04
N PHE A 232 -3.34 9.52 -5.36
CA PHE A 232 -2.14 10.18 -4.82
C PHE A 232 -2.09 11.65 -5.23
N LYS A 233 -2.33 11.97 -6.51
CA LYS A 233 -2.32 13.37 -6.99
C LYS A 233 -3.39 14.21 -6.29
N VAL A 234 -4.57 13.64 -6.01
CA VAL A 234 -5.59 14.32 -5.19
C VAL A 234 -5.03 14.61 -3.80
N ALA A 235 -4.46 13.63 -3.11
CA ALA A 235 -3.87 13.80 -1.79
C ALA A 235 -2.74 14.85 -1.79
N ALA A 236 -1.86 14.81 -2.79
CA ALA A 236 -0.78 15.78 -2.96
C ALA A 236 -1.32 17.21 -3.08
N ASN A 237 -2.39 17.41 -3.86
CA ASN A 237 -3.05 18.72 -4.00
C ASN A 237 -3.87 19.16 -2.78
N GLN A 238 -4.14 18.25 -1.83
CA GLN A 238 -4.73 18.61 -0.54
C GLN A 238 -3.69 19.10 0.48
N VAL A 239 -2.40 18.80 0.29
CA VAL A 239 -1.34 19.31 1.16
C VAL A 239 -1.19 20.81 0.92
N ASP A 240 -1.49 21.61 1.94
CA ASP A 240 -1.36 23.06 1.83
C ASP A 240 0.10 23.53 1.75
N LYS A 241 0.31 24.84 1.64
CA LYS A 241 1.64 25.45 1.54
C LYS A 241 2.54 25.22 2.76
N ASP A 242 1.96 24.88 3.91
CA ASP A 242 2.68 24.69 5.17
C ASP A 242 2.86 23.20 5.51
N GLY A 243 2.30 22.30 4.70
CA GLY A 243 2.45 20.85 4.83
C GLY A 243 1.30 20.17 5.58
N TYR A 244 0.19 20.86 5.84
CA TYR A 244 -0.97 20.29 6.51
C TYR A 244 -1.98 19.72 5.52
N LEU A 245 -2.71 18.71 5.97
CA LEU A 245 -3.86 18.15 5.31
C LEU A 245 -5.14 18.66 6.00
N PRO A 246 -5.96 19.50 5.34
CA PRO A 246 -7.14 20.11 5.95
C PRO A 246 -8.12 19.10 6.58
N ASN A 247 -8.28 17.93 5.98
CA ASN A 247 -9.18 16.90 6.50
C ASN A 247 -8.61 16.15 7.71
N GLU A 248 -7.29 16.07 7.86
CA GLU A 248 -6.65 15.50 9.04
C GLU A 248 -6.56 16.53 10.18
N MET A 249 -6.44 17.82 9.85
CA MET A 249 -6.50 18.90 10.85
C MET A 249 -7.83 18.95 11.59
N LYS A 250 -8.94 18.57 10.93
CA LYS A 250 -10.28 18.45 11.54
C LYS A 250 -10.36 17.43 12.69
N ARG A 251 -9.31 16.62 12.90
CA ARG A 251 -9.26 15.58 13.95
C ARG A 251 -8.76 16.10 15.31
N ARG A 252 -8.67 17.43 15.48
CA ARG A 252 -8.37 18.12 16.75
C ARG A 252 -7.10 17.59 17.42
N GLN A 253 -7.18 17.10 18.65
CA GLN A 253 -6.06 16.54 19.39
C GLN A 253 -5.37 15.37 18.67
N ARG A 254 -6.04 14.73 17.69
CA ARG A 254 -5.45 13.63 16.91
C ARG A 254 -4.83 14.09 15.59
N ALA A 255 -4.86 15.38 15.26
CA ALA A 255 -4.45 15.89 13.95
C ALA A 255 -3.04 15.42 13.55
N LEU A 256 -2.03 15.58 14.41
CA LEU A 256 -0.66 15.14 14.10
C LEU A 256 -0.57 13.63 13.86
N SER A 257 -1.22 12.81 14.69
CA SER A 257 -1.26 11.36 14.50
C SER A 257 -1.92 10.95 13.18
N TYR A 258 -2.94 11.70 12.72
CA TYR A 258 -3.61 11.45 11.45
C TYR A 258 -2.80 11.93 10.24
N HIS A 259 -1.99 12.99 10.37
CA HIS A 259 -1.01 13.35 9.35
C HIS A 259 0.05 12.26 9.21
N ASN A 260 0.59 11.78 10.33
CA ASN A 260 1.52 10.65 10.32
C ASN A 260 0.87 9.39 9.73
N TYR A 261 -0.42 9.13 10.00
CA TYR A 261 -1.15 7.98 9.46
C TYR A 261 -1.46 8.08 7.95
N ALA A 262 -1.39 9.28 7.36
CA ALA A 262 -1.54 9.50 5.92
C ALA A 262 -0.25 9.18 5.14
N LEU A 263 0.93 9.31 5.76
CA LEU A 263 2.21 9.13 5.10
C LEU A 263 2.49 7.71 4.57
N PRO A 264 2.23 6.60 5.31
CA PRO A 264 2.56 5.27 4.83
C PRO A 264 1.96 4.90 3.47
N PRO A 265 0.63 5.02 3.25
CA PRO A 265 0.08 4.68 1.94
C PRO A 265 0.61 5.62 0.84
N LEU A 266 0.77 6.92 1.12
CA LEU A 266 1.24 7.88 0.11
C LEU A 266 2.69 7.61 -0.31
N ALA A 267 3.59 7.36 0.64
CA ALA A 267 4.98 7.05 0.35
C ALA A 267 5.10 5.71 -0.41
N MET A 268 4.32 4.69 -0.03
CA MET A 268 4.29 3.43 -0.76
C MET A 268 3.77 3.59 -2.20
N ILE A 269 2.69 4.35 -2.42
CA ILE A 269 2.18 4.64 -3.77
C ILE A 269 3.23 5.34 -4.62
N ALA A 270 3.91 6.36 -4.08
CA ALA A 270 4.96 7.09 -4.80
C ALA A 270 6.16 6.20 -5.16
N SER A 271 6.57 5.32 -4.24
CA SER A 271 7.66 4.35 -4.48
C SER A 271 7.31 3.36 -5.59
N PHE A 272 6.10 2.78 -5.54
CA PHE A 272 5.62 1.87 -6.58
C PHE A 272 5.42 2.58 -7.92
N ALA A 273 4.93 3.82 -7.92
CA ALA A 273 4.81 4.62 -9.14
C ALA A 273 6.18 4.88 -9.78
N GLN A 274 7.20 5.21 -8.96
CA GLN A 274 8.56 5.45 -9.43
C GLN A 274 9.17 4.19 -10.06
N ALA A 275 8.97 3.01 -9.46
CA ALA A 275 9.42 1.72 -10.02
C ALA A 275 8.81 1.44 -11.41
N ASN A 276 7.67 2.04 -11.72
CA ASN A 276 6.95 1.92 -13.00
C ASN A 276 7.09 3.17 -13.89
N GLY A 277 8.11 4.00 -13.64
CA GLY A 277 8.44 5.15 -14.49
C GLY A 277 7.55 6.38 -14.32
N VAL A 278 6.75 6.45 -13.26
CA VAL A 278 5.90 7.61 -12.93
C VAL A 278 6.44 8.32 -11.69
N ASP A 279 7.10 9.46 -11.88
CA ASP A 279 7.64 10.26 -10.77
C ASP A 279 6.56 11.17 -10.17
N LEU A 280 6.11 10.83 -8.95
CA LEU A 280 5.11 11.59 -8.19
C LEU A 280 5.72 12.56 -7.18
N ARG A 281 7.05 12.59 -7.02
CA ARG A 281 7.71 13.47 -6.05
C ARG A 281 7.51 14.96 -6.33
N PRO A 282 7.47 15.44 -7.60
CA PRO A 282 7.26 16.87 -7.88
C PRO A 282 5.83 17.37 -7.65
N GLU A 283 4.85 16.47 -7.51
CA GLU A 283 3.42 16.82 -7.44
C GLU A 283 3.14 17.86 -6.34
N ASN A 284 2.39 18.91 -6.70
CA ASN A 284 2.10 20.08 -5.86
C ASN A 284 3.34 20.61 -5.10
N ASN A 285 4.40 20.91 -5.86
CA ASN A 285 5.66 21.48 -5.37
C ASN A 285 6.29 20.64 -4.24
N GLY A 286 6.37 19.33 -4.44
CA GLY A 286 6.95 18.44 -3.43
C GLY A 286 6.05 18.18 -2.23
N ALA A 287 4.73 18.02 -2.45
CA ALA A 287 3.74 17.89 -1.38
C ALA A 287 4.02 16.75 -0.40
N LEU A 288 4.42 15.56 -0.90
CA LEU A 288 4.75 14.43 -0.01
C LEU A 288 5.95 14.76 0.88
N LYS A 289 6.99 15.41 0.35
CA LYS A 289 8.14 15.86 1.14
C LYS A 289 7.72 16.87 2.19
N ARG A 290 6.95 17.88 1.78
CA ARG A 290 6.45 18.93 2.67
C ARG A 290 5.59 18.39 3.80
N LEU A 291 4.72 17.42 3.53
CA LEU A 291 3.93 16.72 4.54
C LEU A 291 4.82 15.90 5.50
N GLY A 292 5.79 15.15 4.96
CA GLY A 292 6.73 14.36 5.77
C GLY A 292 7.55 15.23 6.72
N ASP A 293 8.14 16.32 6.21
CA ASP A 293 8.89 17.28 6.99
C ASP A 293 8.02 17.95 8.07
N ARG A 294 6.77 18.29 7.74
CA ARG A 294 5.80 18.85 8.71
C ARG A 294 5.50 17.87 9.85
N VAL A 295 5.33 16.58 9.54
CA VAL A 295 5.09 15.55 10.56
C VAL A 295 6.32 15.36 11.44
N LEU A 296 7.53 15.25 10.87
CA LEU A 296 8.77 15.12 11.63
C LEU A 296 9.00 16.30 12.56
N ALA A 297 8.78 17.53 12.06
CA ALA A 297 8.82 18.73 12.89
C ALA A 297 7.77 18.69 14.01
N GLY A 298 6.54 18.27 13.70
CA GLY A 298 5.45 18.16 14.68
C GLY A 298 5.67 17.10 15.76
N VAL A 299 6.39 16.02 15.45
CA VAL A 299 6.77 14.99 16.44
C VAL A 299 7.82 15.51 17.41
N LYS A 300 8.79 16.31 16.91
CA LYS A 300 9.79 16.98 17.75
C LYS A 300 9.17 18.10 18.60
N ASP A 301 8.29 18.90 18.00
CA ASP A 301 7.55 19.97 18.65
C ASP A 301 6.09 20.05 18.16
N PRO A 302 5.11 19.60 18.97
CA PRO A 302 3.71 19.60 18.58
C PRO A 302 3.05 20.99 18.66
N ALA A 303 3.76 22.05 19.10
CA ALA A 303 3.21 23.40 19.25
C ALA A 303 2.56 23.89 17.96
N SER A 304 3.22 23.70 16.80
CA SER A 304 2.68 24.13 15.51
C SER A 304 1.34 23.48 15.12
N PHE A 305 1.06 22.26 15.60
CA PHE A 305 -0.24 21.61 15.39
C PHE A 305 -1.28 22.10 16.40
N ALA A 306 -0.86 22.33 17.65
CA ALA A 306 -1.73 22.85 18.69
C ALA A 306 -2.17 24.29 18.42
N GLU A 307 -1.27 25.15 17.93
CA GLU A 307 -1.59 26.52 17.53
C GLU A 307 -2.62 26.57 16.39
N HIS A 308 -2.56 25.62 15.46
CA HIS A 308 -3.44 25.61 14.30
C HIS A 308 -4.88 25.17 14.61
N ASN A 309 -5.10 24.35 15.64
CA ASN A 309 -6.44 23.86 15.97
C ASN A 309 -6.90 24.11 17.41
N GLY A 310 -6.08 24.78 18.23
CA GLY A 310 -6.38 25.13 19.61
C GLY A 310 -6.29 23.98 20.61
N GLU A 311 -5.76 22.81 20.22
CA GLU A 311 -5.84 21.58 21.00
C GLU A 311 -4.46 20.94 21.21
N LYS A 312 -4.17 20.52 22.45
CA LYS A 312 -2.97 19.73 22.76
C LYS A 312 -3.01 18.40 22.02
N GLN A 313 -1.93 18.05 21.32
CA GLN A 313 -1.89 16.81 20.53
C GLN A 313 -1.74 15.54 21.40
N ASP A 314 -2.48 14.50 21.03
CA ASP A 314 -2.37 13.14 21.57
C ASP A 314 -1.17 12.43 20.89
N MET A 315 -0.07 12.34 21.64
CA MET A 315 1.19 11.75 21.17
C MET A 315 1.23 10.22 21.31
N THR A 316 0.16 9.57 21.78
CA THR A 316 0.18 8.14 22.13
C THR A 316 0.57 7.24 20.95
N ASP A 317 0.04 7.51 19.76
CA ASP A 317 0.38 6.72 18.57
C ASP A 317 1.78 7.07 18.03
N LEU A 318 2.28 8.28 18.25
CA LEU A 318 3.59 8.74 17.77
C LEU A 318 4.75 8.24 18.63
N LYS A 319 4.47 7.54 19.74
CA LYS A 319 5.46 6.82 20.54
C LYS A 319 5.70 5.38 20.05
N LYS A 320 4.97 4.93 19.03
CA LYS A 320 5.04 3.55 18.53
C LYS A 320 5.87 3.52 17.25
N ASP A 321 7.06 2.94 17.32
CA ASP A 321 7.99 2.92 16.19
C ASP A 321 7.39 2.38 14.88
N PRO A 322 6.58 1.31 14.86
CA PRO A 322 5.96 0.83 13.61
C PRO A 322 5.05 1.86 12.89
N LYS A 323 4.66 2.96 13.56
CA LYS A 323 3.89 4.04 12.94
C LYS A 323 4.73 4.95 12.04
N PHE A 324 6.05 4.81 12.08
CA PHE A 324 7.00 5.52 11.22
C PHE A 324 7.54 4.67 10.07
N ALA A 325 6.92 3.51 9.80
CA ALA A 325 7.30 2.63 8.69
C ALA A 325 7.29 3.32 7.31
N TRP A 326 6.63 4.47 7.19
CA TRP A 326 6.66 5.31 5.99
C TRP A 326 8.04 5.91 5.70
N LEU A 327 8.96 5.96 6.68
CA LEU A 327 10.33 6.39 6.48
C LEU A 327 11.09 5.49 5.49
N GLU A 328 10.71 4.21 5.36
CA GLU A 328 11.35 3.28 4.42
C GLU A 328 11.15 3.68 2.95
N PRO A 329 9.91 3.75 2.42
CA PRO A 329 9.70 4.29 1.08
C PRO A 329 10.05 5.77 0.98
N TYR A 330 9.90 6.56 2.04
CA TYR A 330 10.20 8.00 1.99
C TYR A 330 11.69 8.28 1.78
N CYS A 331 12.59 7.62 2.52
CA CYS A 331 14.03 7.81 2.38
C CYS A 331 14.66 7.07 1.18
N SER A 332 13.90 6.22 0.49
CA SER A 332 14.29 5.73 -0.85
C SER A 332 13.85 6.69 -1.97
N LEU A 333 12.74 7.40 -1.79
CA LEU A 333 12.26 8.44 -2.72
C LEU A 333 13.07 9.74 -2.66
N TYR A 334 13.49 10.12 -1.45
CA TYR A 334 14.18 11.37 -1.14
C TYR A 334 15.49 11.11 -0.41
N THR A 335 16.49 11.98 -0.64
CA THR A 335 17.67 12.03 0.22
C THR A 335 17.28 12.58 1.59
N CYS A 336 17.11 11.71 2.57
CA CYS A 336 16.86 12.08 3.97
C CYS A 336 18.12 12.70 4.61
N SER A 337 17.93 13.63 5.54
CA SER A 337 19.04 14.20 6.31
C SER A 337 19.63 13.17 7.28
N PRO A 338 20.88 13.35 7.76
CA PRO A 338 21.49 12.45 8.74
C PRO A 338 20.61 12.20 9.97
N ASP A 339 20.04 13.24 10.58
CA ASP A 339 19.15 13.09 11.74
C ASP A 339 17.92 12.23 11.47
N VAL A 340 17.34 12.32 10.26
CA VAL A 340 16.15 11.52 9.89
C VAL A 340 16.55 10.07 9.63
N LEU A 341 17.73 9.84 9.07
CA LEU A 341 18.27 8.48 8.89
C LEU A 341 18.61 7.84 10.24
N GLU A 342 19.20 8.59 11.16
CA GLU A 342 19.46 8.13 12.53
C GLU A 342 18.15 7.74 13.23
N GLU A 343 17.13 8.61 13.21
CA GLU A 343 15.81 8.31 13.76
C GLU A 343 15.18 7.08 13.09
N LYS A 344 15.33 6.94 11.76
CA LYS A 344 14.88 5.74 11.03
C LYS A 344 15.57 4.49 11.57
N HIS A 345 16.89 4.49 11.70
CA HIS A 345 17.69 3.33 12.13
C HIS A 345 17.46 2.93 13.58
N GLU A 346 17.20 3.90 14.47
CA GLU A 346 16.79 3.63 15.85
C GLU A 346 15.48 2.85 15.91
N LYS A 347 14.52 3.21 15.05
CA LYS A 347 13.17 2.63 14.99
C LYS A 347 13.07 1.33 14.21
N GLN A 348 14.05 1.03 13.37
CA GLN A 348 14.10 -0.21 12.59
C GLN A 348 14.33 -1.46 13.46
N PRO A 349 13.74 -2.61 13.07
CA PRO A 349 13.01 -2.84 11.82
C PRO A 349 11.51 -2.47 11.88
N PHE A 350 10.96 -2.01 10.75
CA PHE A 350 9.55 -1.67 10.61
C PHE A 350 8.72 -2.83 10.06
N LYS A 351 8.09 -3.57 10.97
CA LYS A 351 7.15 -4.66 10.65
C LYS A 351 5.70 -4.19 10.80
N THR A 352 4.95 -4.12 9.71
CA THR A 352 3.54 -3.69 9.71
C THR A 352 2.70 -4.46 8.68
N PHE A 353 1.71 -5.21 9.19
CA PHE A 353 0.91 -6.12 8.37
C PHE A 353 0.11 -5.41 7.27
N ARG A 354 -0.28 -4.14 7.46
CA ARG A 354 -1.05 -3.39 6.45
C ARG A 354 -0.24 -2.95 5.23
N LEU A 355 1.08 -3.06 5.30
CA LEU A 355 2.00 -2.78 4.18
C LEU A 355 2.78 -4.04 3.76
N GLY A 356 2.36 -5.21 4.23
CA GLY A 356 2.87 -6.49 3.76
C GLY A 356 3.86 -7.18 4.70
N GLY A 357 4.13 -6.58 5.86
CA GLY A 357 5.04 -7.13 6.86
C GLY A 357 6.29 -6.27 7.01
N ASP A 358 7.46 -6.88 6.79
CA ASP A 358 8.77 -6.25 7.02
C ASP A 358 9.15 -5.31 5.87
N LEU A 359 8.93 -4.01 6.08
CA LEU A 359 9.32 -2.98 5.12
C LEU A 359 10.82 -2.71 5.13
N THR A 360 11.48 -2.88 6.27
CA THR A 360 12.94 -2.72 6.36
C THR A 360 13.64 -3.74 5.48
N LYS A 361 13.15 -4.98 5.44
CA LYS A 361 13.71 -6.01 4.55
C LYS A 361 13.71 -5.61 3.07
N VAL A 362 12.68 -4.89 2.61
CA VAL A 362 12.52 -4.54 1.19
C VAL A 362 13.11 -3.17 0.83
N TYR A 363 13.33 -2.26 1.77
CA TYR A 363 13.88 -0.92 1.48
C TYR A 363 15.29 -0.69 2.03
N ASP A 364 15.67 -1.38 3.10
CA ASP A 364 16.94 -1.19 3.81
C ASP A 364 17.41 -2.49 4.50
N PRO A 365 17.69 -3.55 3.71
CA PRO A 365 18.00 -4.87 4.24
C PRO A 365 19.26 -4.90 5.12
N THR A 366 20.15 -3.91 5.01
CA THR A 366 21.35 -3.80 5.87
C THR A 366 21.03 -3.43 7.31
N HIS A 367 19.85 -2.87 7.58
CA HIS A 367 19.39 -2.51 8.92
C HIS A 367 18.24 -3.40 9.42
N GLU A 368 17.99 -4.52 8.73
CA GLU A 368 17.14 -5.57 9.29
C GLU A 368 17.90 -6.25 10.44
N LYS A 369 17.53 -5.90 11.68
CA LYS A 369 17.99 -6.63 12.85
C LYS A 369 17.29 -7.98 12.81
N GLY A 370 17.99 -9.02 12.36
CA GLY A 370 17.45 -10.39 12.34
C GLY A 370 16.77 -10.71 13.67
N ASP A 371 15.64 -11.42 13.63
CA ASP A 371 14.87 -11.78 14.82
C ASP A 371 15.84 -12.32 15.89
N LYS A 372 16.10 -11.54 16.94
CA LYS A 372 16.61 -12.10 18.19
C LYS A 372 15.53 -13.11 18.56
N GLY A 373 15.88 -14.39 18.44
CA GLY A 373 14.96 -15.49 18.67
C GLY A 373 14.18 -15.25 19.96
N ASP A 374 12.93 -15.69 19.97
CA ASP A 374 12.09 -15.81 21.14
C ASP A 374 12.97 -16.19 22.35
N ASN A 375 13.28 -15.19 23.18
CA ASN A 375 13.77 -15.47 24.51
C ASN A 375 12.53 -15.85 25.30
N ASP A 376 12.37 -17.15 25.51
CA ASP A 376 11.70 -17.69 26.69
C ASP A 376 12.04 -16.82 27.91
N GLY A 377 11.02 -16.29 28.60
CA GLY A 377 11.27 -15.49 29.79
C GLY A 377 10.10 -14.72 30.37
N SER A 378 9.17 -15.46 30.98
CA SER A 378 8.14 -15.06 31.96
C SER A 378 6.82 -14.45 31.47
#